data_AF-A0A1H3DFP8-F1
#
_entry.id   AF-A0A1H3DFP8-F1
#
_cell.length_a   1.000
_cell.length_b   1.000
_cell.length_c   1.000
_cell.angle_alpha   90.00
_cell.angle_beta   90.00
_cell.angle_gamma   90.00
#
_symmetry.space_group_name_H-M   'P 1'
#
loop_
_entity.id
_entity.type
_entity.pdbx_description
1 polymer ?
#
loop_
_entity_poly.entity_id
_entity_poly.type
_entity_poly.pdbx_seq_one_letter_code
_entity_poly.pdbx_strand_id
1 'polypeptide(L)'
;MPLLALAVLAGCKADDDPSALSLMFSSYHSTPVVLTHFSIEMPLAPTPIFIPGGRADQGPPRSAGSAVGSIPLDDGDDGLWRVAARWVELTTDRAWEAHVDVPIDELNTNFTHYALNVIMGPNGLFLIGSDKAGIELSDLKDVVRTCGVRVPSEDKAWRLETGQLAGLSSIMGISRPAVIDPECPTPQE
;
A
#
# COMPACT_ATOMS: atom_id res chain seq x y z
N MET A 1 48.31 44.07 9.12
CA MET A 1 47.58 43.06 9.91
C MET A 1 46.36 42.63 9.10
N PRO A 2 46.34 41.47 8.43
CA PRO A 2 45.13 40.99 7.79
C PRO A 2 44.32 40.19 8.82
N LEU A 3 43.09 40.64 9.12
CA LEU A 3 42.09 39.78 9.74
C LEU A 3 41.43 38.97 8.62
N LEU A 4 41.83 37.71 8.47
CA LEU A 4 40.96 36.68 7.91
C LEU A 4 40.10 36.16 9.05
N ALA A 5 38.79 36.38 9.00
CA ALA A 5 37.84 35.67 9.84
C ALA A 5 36.96 34.80 8.93
N LEU A 6 37.13 33.49 9.09
CA LEU A 6 36.43 32.41 8.41
C LEU A 6 34.91 32.58 8.52
N ALA A 7 34.22 32.57 7.38
CA ALA A 7 32.79 32.31 7.33
C ALA A 7 32.56 30.81 7.58
N VAL A 8 32.05 30.46 8.76
CA VAL A 8 31.56 29.11 9.05
C VAL A 8 30.19 28.98 8.38
N LEU A 9 30.16 28.41 7.18
CA LEU A 9 28.93 27.92 6.57
C LEU A 9 28.52 26.64 7.32
N ALA A 10 27.83 26.80 8.44
CA ALA A 10 27.02 25.74 9.02
C ALA A 10 25.85 25.51 8.05
N GLY A 11 26.06 24.61 7.09
CA GLY A 11 24.97 24.06 6.29
C GLY A 11 24.10 23.21 7.20
N CYS A 12 23.14 23.83 7.89
CA CYS A 12 21.98 23.10 8.40
C CYS A 12 21.20 22.65 7.15
N LYS A 13 21.54 21.47 6.65
CA LYS A 13 20.66 20.72 5.77
C LYS A 13 19.46 20.38 6.67
N ALA A 14 18.41 21.19 6.59
CA ALA A 14 17.10 20.80 7.09
C ALA A 14 16.66 19.65 6.18
N ASP A 15 17.14 18.45 6.48
CA ASP A 15 16.38 17.27 6.13
C ASP A 15 15.16 17.39 7.05
N ASP A 16 14.05 17.91 6.49
CA ASP A 16 12.79 18.05 7.22
C ASP A 16 12.35 16.62 7.58
N ASP A 17 12.56 16.26 8.85
CA ASP A 17 12.13 14.99 9.40
C ASP A 17 10.64 14.78 9.06
N PRO A 18 10.25 13.56 8.63
CA PRO A 18 8.86 13.30 8.31
C PRO A 18 7.95 13.65 9.47
N SER A 19 6.88 14.41 9.18
CA SER A 19 5.93 14.91 10.17
C SER A 19 4.62 14.13 10.19
N ALA A 20 4.34 13.32 9.16
CA ALA A 20 3.13 12.53 9.02
C ALA A 20 3.35 11.28 8.15
N LEU A 21 2.35 10.40 8.14
CA LEU A 21 2.23 9.29 7.21
C LEU A 21 1.14 9.59 6.17
N SER A 22 1.49 9.49 4.90
CA SER A 22 0.56 9.46 3.77
C SER A 22 0.29 8.00 3.42
N LEU A 23 -0.85 7.48 3.89
CA LEU A 23 -1.28 6.10 3.68
C LEU A 23 -2.22 6.01 2.47
N MET A 24 -1.86 5.19 1.51
CA MET A 24 -2.63 4.95 0.30
C MET A 24 -2.94 3.47 0.16
N PHE A 25 -4.05 3.16 -0.48
CA PHE A 25 -4.44 1.79 -0.81
C PHE A 25 -4.74 1.69 -2.29
N SER A 26 -4.33 0.59 -2.90
CA SER A 26 -4.62 0.30 -4.30
C SER A 26 -4.78 -1.19 -4.56
N SER A 27 -5.21 -1.51 -5.78
CA SER A 27 -5.19 -2.85 -6.31
C SER A 27 -4.71 -2.89 -7.75
N TYR A 28 -4.30 -4.07 -8.20
CA TYR A 28 -4.03 -4.33 -9.61
C TYR A 28 -5.31 -4.20 -10.42
N HIS A 29 -5.19 -3.69 -11.64
CA HIS A 29 -6.31 -3.52 -12.55
C HIS A 29 -6.99 -4.86 -12.91
N SER A 30 -6.24 -5.96 -12.98
CA SER A 30 -6.79 -7.30 -13.19
C SER A 30 -7.60 -7.83 -12.00
N THR A 31 -7.26 -7.42 -10.78
CA THR A 31 -7.76 -8.03 -9.53
C THR A 31 -8.20 -6.97 -8.53
N PRO A 32 -9.39 -6.37 -8.71
CA PRO A 32 -9.95 -5.48 -7.70
C PRO A 32 -10.24 -6.26 -6.42
N VAL A 33 -10.06 -5.61 -5.27
CA VAL A 33 -10.23 -6.25 -3.96
C VAL A 33 -11.13 -5.45 -3.04
N VAL A 34 -11.60 -6.09 -1.99
CA VAL A 34 -12.21 -5.45 -0.83
C VAL A 34 -11.26 -5.59 0.34
N LEU A 35 -10.78 -4.48 0.91
CA LEU A 35 -9.99 -4.50 2.14
C LEU A 35 -10.93 -4.65 3.33
N THR A 36 -10.66 -5.61 4.20
CA THR A 36 -11.52 -5.91 5.37
C THR A 36 -10.79 -5.70 6.69
N HIS A 37 -9.47 -5.89 6.71
CA HIS A 37 -8.65 -5.68 7.90
C HIS A 37 -7.33 -5.02 7.51
N PHE A 38 -6.78 -4.20 8.41
CA PHE A 38 -5.48 -3.56 8.22
C PHE A 38 -4.88 -3.18 9.57
N SER A 39 -3.56 -3.22 9.67
CA SER A 39 -2.82 -2.67 10.80
C SER A 39 -1.40 -2.25 10.41
N ILE A 40 -0.86 -1.32 11.20
CA ILE A 40 0.56 -0.97 11.26
C ILE A 40 0.93 -0.95 12.74
N GLU A 41 1.93 -1.73 13.15
CA GLU A 41 2.43 -1.83 14.53
C GLU A 41 1.35 -2.17 15.57
N MET A 42 0.29 -2.84 15.14
CA MET A 42 -0.82 -3.25 15.98
C MET A 42 -1.35 -4.61 15.50
N PRO A 43 -2.07 -5.35 16.37
CA PRO A 43 -2.79 -6.53 15.93
C PRO A 43 -3.73 -6.23 14.76
N LEU A 44 -3.78 -7.14 13.79
CA LEU A 44 -4.66 -7.03 12.63
C LEU A 44 -6.12 -6.92 13.10
N ALA A 45 -6.79 -5.83 12.71
CA ALA A 45 -8.15 -5.50 13.16
C ALA A 45 -9.07 -5.16 11.99
N PRO A 46 -10.40 -5.37 12.13
CA PRO A 46 -11.36 -4.98 11.11
C PRO A 46 -11.29 -3.49 10.80
N THR A 47 -11.30 -3.14 9.52
CA THR A 47 -11.44 -1.76 9.06
C THR A 47 -12.85 -1.54 8.49
N PRO A 48 -13.33 -0.29 8.39
CA PRO A 48 -14.43 0.01 7.49
C PRO A 48 -14.16 -0.62 6.13
N ILE A 49 -15.11 -1.39 5.62
CA ILE A 49 -14.92 -2.14 4.38
C ILE A 49 -14.93 -1.16 3.22
N PHE A 50 -13.91 -1.19 2.36
CA PHE A 50 -13.88 -0.39 1.15
C PHE A 50 -13.13 -1.09 0.02
N ILE A 51 -13.32 -0.59 -1.20
CA ILE A 51 -12.61 -1.05 -2.39
C ILE A 51 -11.48 -0.05 -2.66
N PRO A 52 -10.20 -0.44 -2.53
CA PRO A 52 -9.09 0.42 -2.86
C PRO A 52 -9.17 0.92 -4.30
N GLY A 53 -9.02 2.23 -4.47
CA GLY A 53 -9.00 2.86 -5.77
C GLY A 53 -7.59 2.89 -6.36
N GLY A 54 -7.46 2.56 -7.64
CA GLY A 54 -6.19 2.64 -8.36
C GLY A 54 -6.03 1.52 -9.39
N ARG A 55 -4.89 1.55 -10.08
CA ARG A 55 -4.50 0.58 -11.11
C ARG A 55 -2.97 0.42 -11.02
N ALA A 56 -2.52 -0.20 -9.93
CA ALA A 56 -1.12 -0.16 -9.52
C ALA A 56 -0.14 -0.76 -10.56
N ASP A 57 -0.66 -1.59 -11.46
CA ASP A 57 0.03 -2.26 -12.57
C ASP A 57 0.05 -1.46 -13.88
N GLN A 58 -0.60 -0.29 -13.95
CA GLN A 58 -0.68 0.53 -15.18
C GLN A 58 0.26 1.74 -15.20
N GLY A 59 1.02 1.96 -14.14
CA GLY A 59 1.92 3.11 -13.98
C GLY A 59 1.43 4.13 -12.94
N PRO A 60 2.16 5.23 -12.75
CA PRO A 60 1.79 6.28 -11.81
C PRO A 60 0.56 7.09 -12.28
N PRO A 61 -0.26 7.62 -11.35
CA PRO A 61 -0.24 7.31 -9.92
C PRO A 61 -0.80 5.92 -9.64
N ARG A 62 -0.14 5.15 -8.77
CA ARG A 62 -0.59 3.79 -8.45
C ARG A 62 -1.81 3.76 -7.53
N SER A 63 -2.18 4.86 -6.88
CA SER A 63 -3.34 4.98 -5.98
C SER A 63 -4.23 6.16 -6.39
N ALA A 64 -5.53 6.09 -6.05
CA ALA A 64 -6.50 7.14 -6.38
C ALA A 64 -6.65 8.23 -5.29
N GLY A 65 -5.93 8.11 -4.17
CA GLY A 65 -5.99 9.06 -3.06
C GLY A 65 -5.14 8.60 -1.87
N SER A 66 -4.99 9.49 -0.88
CA SER A 66 -4.26 9.22 0.36
C SER A 66 -5.05 9.69 1.57
N ALA A 67 -5.01 8.91 2.65
CA ALA A 67 -5.28 9.38 3.99
C ALA A 67 -3.97 9.91 4.59
N VAL A 68 -4.02 11.04 5.29
CA VAL A 68 -2.87 11.58 6.02
C VAL A 68 -3.15 11.42 7.51
N GLY A 69 -2.19 10.86 8.23
CA GLY A 69 -2.30 10.61 9.66
C GLY A 69 -0.97 10.74 10.39
N SER A 70 -1.00 10.54 11.70
CA SER A 70 0.21 10.48 12.52
C SER A 70 1.13 9.34 12.06
N ILE A 71 2.44 9.54 12.24
CA ILE A 71 3.43 8.49 12.01
C ILE A 71 3.22 7.38 13.04
N PRO A 72 3.11 6.11 12.62
CA PRO A 72 3.09 4.97 13.54
C PRO A 72 4.33 4.95 14.44
N LEU A 73 4.14 4.61 15.71
CA LEU A 73 5.26 4.34 16.60
C LEU A 73 5.90 3.01 16.17
N ASP A 74 7.21 3.00 15.92
CA ASP A 74 8.01 1.78 15.76
C ASP A 74 8.03 1.03 17.11
N ASP A 75 7.16 0.02 17.24
CA ASP A 75 7.05 -0.80 18.44
C ASP A 75 8.15 -1.86 18.45
N GLY A 76 9.32 -1.47 18.94
CA GLY A 76 10.51 -2.33 18.93
C GLY A 76 11.79 -1.53 18.78
N ASP A 77 11.70 -0.31 18.24
CA ASP A 77 12.85 0.55 17.92
C ASP A 77 13.84 -0.21 17.01
N ASP A 78 13.29 -0.97 16.05
CA ASP A 78 14.04 -1.85 15.16
C ASP A 78 14.16 -1.30 13.73
N GLY A 79 13.58 -0.12 13.47
CA GLY A 79 13.58 0.56 12.18
C GLY A 79 12.59 -0.02 11.18
N LEU A 80 11.69 -0.90 11.62
CA LEU A 80 10.71 -1.57 10.77
C LEU A 80 9.29 -1.18 11.19
N TRP A 81 8.38 -1.17 10.21
CA TRP A 81 6.95 -1.19 10.45
C TRP A 81 6.34 -2.52 10.05
N ARG A 82 5.72 -3.20 11.02
CA ARG A 82 4.95 -4.42 10.84
C ARG A 82 3.59 -4.06 10.28
N VAL A 83 3.40 -4.34 8.99
CA VAL A 83 2.17 -4.05 8.25
C VAL A 83 1.45 -5.35 7.97
N ALA A 84 0.16 -5.39 8.29
CA ALA A 84 -0.69 -6.52 7.99
C ALA A 84 -1.99 -6.10 7.32
N ALA A 85 -2.50 -6.95 6.44
CA ALA A 85 -3.78 -6.72 5.77
C ALA A 85 -4.52 -8.04 5.55
N ARG A 86 -5.85 -7.95 5.58
CA ARG A 86 -6.74 -8.98 5.05
C ARG A 86 -7.66 -8.37 4.00
N TRP A 87 -7.79 -9.05 2.87
CA TRP A 87 -8.62 -8.60 1.76
C TRP A 87 -9.30 -9.77 1.06
N VAL A 88 -10.30 -9.46 0.26
CA VAL A 88 -10.99 -10.43 -0.60
C VAL A 88 -10.92 -9.98 -2.05
N GLU A 89 -10.47 -10.86 -2.94
CA GLU A 89 -10.48 -10.60 -4.38
C GLU A 89 -11.91 -10.64 -4.92
N LEU A 90 -12.36 -9.58 -5.59
CA LEU A 90 -13.74 -9.50 -6.09
C LEU A 90 -14.01 -10.41 -7.30
N THR A 91 -12.96 -10.87 -7.99
CA THR A 91 -13.08 -11.75 -9.17
C THR A 91 -13.21 -13.22 -8.80
N THR A 92 -12.70 -13.62 -7.64
CA THR A 92 -12.62 -15.02 -7.20
C THR A 92 -13.32 -15.28 -5.86
N ASP A 93 -13.72 -14.23 -5.13
CA ASP A 93 -14.26 -14.25 -3.76
C ASP A 93 -13.29 -14.76 -2.70
N ARG A 94 -12.03 -14.94 -3.07
CA ARG A 94 -10.99 -15.52 -2.23
C ARG A 94 -10.40 -14.50 -1.28
N ALA A 95 -10.43 -14.80 0.00
CA ALA A 95 -9.79 -14.05 1.07
C ALA A 95 -8.32 -14.40 1.27
N TRP A 96 -7.52 -13.38 1.52
CA TRP A 96 -6.08 -13.47 1.70
C TRP A 96 -5.65 -12.62 2.86
N GLU A 97 -4.57 -13.04 3.51
CA GLU A 97 -3.91 -12.29 4.59
C GLU A 97 -2.41 -12.27 4.38
N ALA A 98 -1.79 -11.13 4.59
CA ALA A 98 -0.34 -10.98 4.53
C ALA A 98 0.15 -10.12 5.69
N HIS A 99 1.38 -10.43 6.11
CA HIS A 99 2.14 -9.70 7.12
C HIS A 99 3.53 -9.45 6.53
N VAL A 100 4.03 -8.22 6.64
CA VAL A 100 5.36 -7.83 6.16
C VAL A 100 5.99 -6.83 7.11
N ASP A 101 7.31 -6.88 7.20
CA ASP A 101 8.11 -5.85 7.84
C ASP A 101 8.57 -4.85 6.77
N VAL A 102 8.28 -3.57 6.98
CA VAL A 102 8.60 -2.48 6.06
C VAL A 102 9.76 -1.68 6.63
N PRO A 103 10.94 -1.68 6.00
CA PRO A 103 12.04 -0.81 6.44
C PRO A 103 11.66 0.66 6.29
N ILE A 104 11.68 1.41 7.40
CA ILE A 104 11.24 2.81 7.43
C ILE A 104 12.19 3.69 6.60
N ASP A 105 13.49 3.39 6.61
CA ASP A 105 14.54 4.10 5.86
C ASP A 105 14.44 3.90 4.33
N GLU A 106 13.70 2.88 3.89
CA GLU A 106 13.38 2.67 2.48
C GLU A 106 12.13 3.44 2.02
N LEU A 107 11.42 4.14 2.91
CA LEU A 107 10.28 4.96 2.54
C LEU A 107 10.74 6.31 1.98
N ASN A 108 10.20 6.69 0.81
CA ASN A 108 10.30 8.04 0.29
C ASN A 108 9.45 9.01 1.13
N THR A 109 9.92 10.25 1.20
CA THR A 109 9.20 11.37 1.82
C THR A 109 8.66 12.30 0.74
N ASN A 110 7.35 12.51 0.72
CA ASN A 110 6.67 13.47 -0.16
C ASN A 110 6.04 14.55 0.70
N PHE A 111 6.38 15.82 0.46
CA PHE A 111 5.83 16.96 1.22
C PHE A 111 5.89 16.73 2.74
N THR A 112 7.07 16.34 3.25
CA THR A 112 7.34 15.97 4.66
C THR A 112 6.54 14.78 5.21
N HIS A 113 5.87 13.99 4.37
CA HIS A 113 5.16 12.79 4.80
C HIS A 113 5.84 11.53 4.27
N TYR A 114 5.97 10.49 5.10
CA TYR A 114 6.28 9.15 4.59
C TYR A 114 5.19 8.73 3.60
N ALA A 115 5.58 8.23 2.43
CA ALA A 115 4.65 7.70 1.45
C ALA A 115 4.57 6.18 1.57
N LEU A 116 3.42 5.65 1.99
CA LEU A 116 3.19 4.20 2.10
C LEU A 116 1.96 3.80 1.30
N ASN A 117 2.16 3.01 0.26
CA ASN A 117 1.13 2.52 -0.64
C ASN A 117 0.93 1.02 -0.46
N VAL A 118 -0.22 0.63 0.09
CA VAL A 118 -0.61 -0.77 0.28
C VAL A 118 -1.29 -1.26 -0.98
N ILE A 119 -0.66 -2.19 -1.69
CA ILE A 119 -1.08 -2.65 -3.00
C ILE A 119 -1.42 -4.13 -2.94
N MET A 120 -2.64 -4.48 -3.33
CA MET A 120 -3.08 -5.87 -3.45
C MET A 120 -3.19 -6.29 -4.92
N GLY A 121 -2.80 -7.52 -5.23
CA GLY A 121 -2.82 -8.05 -6.58
C GLY A 121 -3.36 -9.48 -6.69
N PRO A 122 -3.20 -10.11 -7.87
CA PRO A 122 -3.72 -11.44 -8.13
C PRO A 122 -3.15 -12.52 -7.21
N ASN A 123 -3.97 -13.51 -6.88
CA ASN A 123 -3.61 -14.69 -6.08
C ASN A 123 -2.95 -14.34 -4.75
N GLY A 124 -3.44 -13.29 -4.09
CA GLY A 124 -2.93 -12.88 -2.80
C GLY A 124 -1.61 -12.10 -2.84
N LEU A 125 -1.20 -11.54 -3.98
CA LEU A 125 -0.06 -10.62 -4.01
C LEU A 125 -0.29 -9.44 -3.05
N PHE A 126 0.70 -9.18 -2.20
CA PHE A 126 0.73 -8.05 -1.27
C PHE A 126 2.05 -7.30 -1.43
N LEU A 127 1.95 -6.01 -1.72
CA LEU A 127 3.07 -5.15 -2.05
C LEU A 127 2.95 -3.85 -1.28
N ILE A 128 4.05 -3.42 -0.65
CA ILE A 128 4.19 -2.08 -0.10
C ILE A 128 5.06 -1.27 -1.06
N GLY A 129 4.46 -0.23 -1.61
CA GLY A 129 5.13 0.77 -2.43
C GLY A 129 5.42 2.05 -1.64
N SER A 130 6.40 2.82 -2.11
CA SER A 130 6.72 4.14 -1.58
C SER A 130 7.06 5.08 -2.72
N ASP A 131 6.06 5.45 -3.52
CA ASP A 131 6.26 6.21 -4.75
C ASP A 131 6.65 7.66 -4.44
N LYS A 132 7.53 8.24 -5.26
CA LYS A 132 7.76 9.68 -5.26
C LYS A 132 6.56 10.39 -5.86
N ALA A 133 6.32 11.64 -5.45
CA ALA A 133 5.36 12.50 -6.11
C ALA A 133 5.82 12.77 -7.55
N GLY A 134 5.16 12.15 -8.53
CA GLY A 134 5.53 12.26 -9.93
C GLY A 134 4.65 11.40 -10.86
N ILE A 135 4.99 11.39 -12.14
CA ILE A 135 4.25 10.68 -13.20
C ILE A 135 5.16 9.77 -14.03
N GLU A 136 6.43 9.64 -13.66
CA GLU A 136 7.39 8.82 -14.39
C GLU A 136 7.46 7.42 -13.77
N LEU A 137 7.73 6.40 -14.58
CA LEU A 137 7.90 5.04 -14.07
C LEU A 137 9.05 4.92 -13.07
N SER A 138 10.07 5.78 -13.18
CA SER A 138 11.19 5.87 -12.23
C SER A 138 10.79 6.41 -10.84
N ASP A 139 9.59 6.98 -10.72
CA ASP A 139 9.06 7.45 -9.44
C ASP A 139 8.45 6.32 -8.62
N LEU A 140 8.19 5.17 -9.26
CA LEU A 140 7.67 3.99 -8.60
C LEU A 140 8.77 3.31 -7.79
N LYS A 141 8.47 3.01 -6.53
CA LYS A 141 9.36 2.23 -5.66
C LYS A 141 8.58 1.13 -4.96
N ASP A 142 9.03 -0.10 -5.14
CA ASP A 142 8.55 -1.25 -4.38
C ASP A 142 9.51 -1.48 -3.21
N VAL A 143 8.99 -1.50 -2.00
CA VAL A 143 9.80 -1.64 -0.77
C VAL A 143 9.84 -3.09 -0.33
N VAL A 144 8.67 -3.72 -0.18
CA VAL A 144 8.55 -5.13 0.17
C VAL A 144 7.37 -5.75 -0.57
N ARG A 145 7.52 -7.01 -0.98
CA ARG A 145 6.48 -7.81 -1.64
C ARG A 145 6.42 -9.20 -1.04
N THR A 146 5.23 -9.76 -0.96
CA THR A 146 5.01 -11.13 -0.50
C THR A 146 3.73 -11.72 -1.11
N CYS A 147 3.56 -13.02 -0.96
CA CYS A 147 2.30 -13.71 -1.24
C CYS A 147 1.56 -13.97 0.05
N GLY A 148 0.32 -13.49 0.11
CA GLY A 148 -0.59 -13.73 1.22
C GLY A 148 -0.96 -15.21 1.34
N VAL A 149 -1.34 -15.59 2.55
CA VAL A 149 -1.87 -16.91 2.88
C VAL A 149 -3.39 -16.89 2.67
N ARG A 150 -3.93 -17.99 2.14
CA ARG A 150 -5.38 -18.16 2.00
C ARG A 150 -6.06 -18.17 3.36
N VAL A 151 -7.21 -17.49 3.47
CA VAL A 151 -8.08 -17.53 4.64
C VAL A 151 -9.49 -17.99 4.24
N PRO A 152 -9.70 -19.28 3.93
CA PRO A 152 -10.97 -19.75 3.35
C PRO A 152 -12.21 -19.46 4.21
N SER A 153 -12.07 -19.36 5.54
CA SER A 153 -13.16 -19.00 6.45
C SER A 153 -13.68 -17.57 6.25
N GLU A 154 -12.92 -16.71 5.57
CA GLU A 154 -13.24 -15.31 5.30
C GLU A 154 -13.61 -15.07 3.83
N ASP A 155 -13.65 -16.12 3.00
CA ASP A 155 -14.11 -16.03 1.60
C ASP A 155 -15.53 -15.45 1.57
N LYS A 156 -15.75 -14.44 0.73
CA LYS A 156 -17.04 -13.78 0.62
C LYS A 156 -17.29 -13.20 -0.75
N ALA A 157 -18.48 -13.48 -1.26
CA ALA A 157 -18.99 -12.99 -2.54
C ALA A 157 -19.37 -11.50 -2.53
N TRP A 158 -18.43 -10.61 -2.16
CA TRP A 158 -18.67 -9.17 -2.04
C TRP A 158 -19.21 -8.52 -3.32
N ARG A 159 -18.89 -9.06 -4.49
CA ARG A 159 -19.42 -8.54 -5.77
C ARG A 159 -20.95 -8.60 -5.89
N LEU A 160 -21.61 -9.40 -5.04
CA LEU A 160 -23.08 -9.50 -4.98
C LEU A 160 -23.71 -8.47 -4.01
N GLU A 161 -22.91 -7.77 -3.20
CA GLU A 161 -23.37 -6.83 -2.16
C GLU A 161 -23.54 -5.40 -2.71
N THR A 162 -24.33 -5.25 -3.77
CA THR A 162 -24.39 -4.04 -4.62
C THR A 162 -24.90 -2.77 -3.93
N GLY A 163 -25.47 -2.86 -2.73
CA GLY A 163 -25.99 -1.73 -1.96
C GLY A 163 -25.07 -1.22 -0.84
N GLN A 164 -24.02 -1.96 -0.48
CA GLN A 164 -23.20 -1.65 0.71
C GLN A 164 -21.85 -1.02 0.35
N LEU A 165 -21.34 -1.29 -0.85
CA LEU A 165 -20.01 -0.85 -1.27
C LEU A 165 -20.11 0.20 -2.38
N ALA A 166 -19.75 1.43 -2.04
CA ALA A 166 -19.69 2.53 -2.99
C ALA A 166 -18.75 2.18 -4.17
N GLY A 167 -19.21 2.44 -5.40
CA GLY A 167 -18.41 2.20 -6.60
C GLY A 167 -18.35 0.73 -7.06
N LEU A 168 -18.91 -0.23 -6.33
CA LEU A 168 -18.83 -1.66 -6.69
C LEU A 168 -19.41 -1.94 -8.08
N SER A 169 -20.59 -1.41 -8.41
CA SER A 169 -21.20 -1.62 -9.73
C SER A 169 -20.31 -1.09 -10.87
N SER A 170 -19.75 0.10 -10.70
CA SER A 170 -18.79 0.68 -11.65
C SER A 170 -17.55 -0.19 -11.79
N ILE A 171 -17.00 -0.69 -10.68
CA ILE A 171 -15.80 -1.51 -10.65
C ILE A 171 -16.04 -2.86 -11.33
N MET A 172 -17.18 -3.50 -11.08
CA MET A 172 -17.53 -4.78 -11.70
C MET A 172 -17.93 -4.65 -13.18
N GLY A 173 -18.36 -3.45 -13.62
CA GLY A 173 -18.66 -3.18 -15.03
C GLY A 173 -17.43 -2.95 -15.92
N ILE A 174 -16.22 -2.85 -15.34
CA ILE A 174 -14.99 -2.63 -16.10
C ILE A 174 -14.47 -3.96 -16.65
N SER A 175 -14.20 -4.01 -17.96
CA SER A 175 -13.47 -5.13 -18.58
C SER A 175 -12.03 -5.15 -18.06
N ARG A 176 -11.55 -6.33 -17.66
CA ARG A 176 -10.25 -6.52 -17.01
C ARG A 176 -9.37 -7.46 -17.82
N PRO A 177 -8.04 -7.20 -17.86
CA PRO A 177 -7.12 -8.16 -18.45
C PRO A 177 -7.11 -9.46 -17.65
N ALA A 178 -6.88 -10.57 -18.34
CA ALA A 178 -6.66 -11.84 -17.68
C ALA A 178 -5.38 -11.80 -16.84
N VAL A 179 -5.37 -12.55 -15.74
CA VAL A 179 -4.17 -12.79 -14.95
C VAL A 179 -3.30 -13.81 -15.70
N ILE A 180 -2.13 -13.39 -16.15
CA ILE A 180 -1.16 -14.21 -16.90
C ILE A 180 0.13 -14.24 -16.09
N ASP A 181 0.71 -15.44 -15.90
CA ASP A 181 1.96 -15.67 -15.16
C ASP A 181 2.06 -14.90 -13.83
N PRO A 182 1.09 -15.09 -12.91
CA PRO A 182 1.04 -14.32 -11.67
C PRO A 182 2.25 -14.61 -10.78
N GLU A 183 2.78 -13.56 -10.14
CA GLU A 183 3.90 -13.68 -9.18
C GLU A 183 3.54 -14.64 -8.04
N CYS A 184 2.33 -14.49 -7.49
CA CYS A 184 1.80 -15.42 -6.50
C CYS A 184 1.12 -16.59 -7.19
N PRO A 185 1.45 -17.84 -6.78
CA PRO A 185 0.92 -19.02 -7.42
C PRO A 185 -0.60 -19.08 -7.27
N THR A 186 -1.28 -19.55 -8.31
CA THR A 186 -2.71 -19.81 -8.23
C THR A 186 -2.97 -20.86 -7.14
N PRO A 187 -3.83 -20.58 -6.16
CA PRO A 187 -4.08 -21.52 -5.08
C PRO A 187 -4.77 -22.76 -5.64
N GLN A 188 -4.35 -23.94 -5.16
CA GLN A 188 -5.07 -25.19 -5.38
C GLN A 188 -6.40 -25.15 -4.62
N GLU A 189 -7.47 -25.71 -5.20
CA GLU A 189 -8.82 -25.74 -4.62
C GLU A 189 -8.88 -26.55 -3.31
#